data_AF-A0A0G1JCX6-F1
#
_entry.id   AF-A0A0G1JCX6-F1
#
_cell.length_a   1.000
_cell.length_b   1.000
_cell.length_c   1.000
_cell.angle_alpha   90.00
_cell.angle_beta   90.00
_cell.angle_gamma   90.00
#
_symmetry.space_group_name_H-M   'P 1'
#
loop_
_entity.id
_entity.type
_entity.pdbx_description
1 polymer ?
#
loop_
_entity_poly.entity_id
_entity_poly.type
_entity_poly.pdbx_seq_one_letter_code
_entity_poly.pdbx_strand_id
1 'polypeptide(L)'
;LGRSNKWIQQRMMSQETRAKLTDYWKTHGVREGNEFALLTNVIHQEWTGLTVGQHKELKRLKTENLRDHMSEAELIFTALAEYSTRQIAQTDKAEGLPKNIVAGKKGGNVAKKARLDLETRTGVKVVTGDNFKPALKGPRKSR
;
A
#
# COMPACT_ATOMS: atom_id res chain seq x y z
N LEU A 1 -7.25 -21.76 -10.28
CA LEU A 1 -6.25 -20.71 -10.60
C LEU A 1 -5.59 -20.29 -9.29
N GLY A 2 -4.36 -20.75 -9.06
CA GLY A 2 -3.56 -20.42 -7.88
C GLY A 2 -2.70 -19.18 -8.15
N ARG A 3 -2.26 -18.52 -7.07
CA ARG A 3 -1.32 -17.39 -7.13
C ARG A 3 0.03 -17.86 -7.67
N SER A 4 0.68 -17.05 -8.50
CA SER A 4 2.01 -17.40 -9.03
C SER A 4 3.07 -17.36 -7.94
N ASN A 5 4.16 -18.13 -8.09
CA ASN A 5 5.31 -18.06 -7.18
C ASN A 5 5.85 -16.63 -7.04
N LYS A 6 5.86 -15.87 -8.14
CA LYS A 6 6.23 -14.45 -8.14
C LYS A 6 5.33 -13.62 -7.20
N TRP A 7 4.02 -13.83 -7.29
CA TRP A 7 3.04 -13.16 -6.42
C TRP A 7 3.27 -13.53 -4.94
N ILE A 8 3.56 -14.81 -4.65
CA ILE A 8 3.84 -15.27 -3.28
C ILE A 8 5.06 -14.57 -2.69
N GLN A 9 6.16 -14.51 -3.45
CA GLN A 9 7.39 -13.85 -3.00
C GLN A 9 7.18 -12.35 -2.76
N GLN A 10 6.47 -11.65 -3.66
CA GLN A 10 6.13 -10.24 -3.48
C GLN A 10 5.25 -10.03 -2.25
N ARG A 11 4.31 -10.94 -1.99
CA ARG A 11 3.45 -10.87 -0.81
C ARG A 11 4.24 -11.04 0.47
N MET A 12 5.17 -12.00 0.52
CA MET A 12 6.05 -12.24 1.68
C MET A 12 6.90 -11.00 1.96
N MET A 13 7.52 -10.41 0.94
CA MET A 13 8.30 -9.17 1.10
C MET A 13 7.46 -8.00 1.63
N SER A 14 6.23 -7.86 1.13
CA SER A 14 5.29 -6.85 1.62
C SER A 14 4.91 -7.07 3.09
N GLN A 15 4.77 -8.34 3.53
CA GLN A 15 4.51 -8.66 4.93
C GLN A 15 5.70 -8.32 5.81
N GLU A 16 6.92 -8.66 5.38
CA GLU A 16 8.14 -8.38 6.11
C GLU A 16 8.37 -6.88 6.29
N THR A 17 8.17 -6.10 5.22
CA THR A 17 8.34 -4.63 5.24
C THR A 17 7.34 -3.99 6.21
N ARG A 18 6.09 -4.43 6.17
CA ARG A 18 5.05 -3.97 7.10
C ARG A 18 5.36 -4.35 8.55
N ALA A 19 5.78 -5.59 8.80
CA ALA A 19 6.09 -6.07 10.14
C ALA A 19 7.18 -5.21 10.79
N LYS A 20 8.25 -4.91 10.05
CA LYS A 20 9.34 -4.03 10.48
C LYS A 20 8.89 -2.60 10.77
N LEU A 21 7.94 -2.06 9.99
CA LEU A 21 7.39 -0.72 10.23
C LEU A 21 6.51 -0.68 11.49
N THR A 22 5.61 -1.67 11.64
CA THR A 22 4.73 -1.74 12.80
C THR A 22 5.47 -2.04 14.10
N ASP A 23 6.58 -2.79 14.03
CA ASP A 23 7.46 -3.02 15.17
C ASP A 23 8.15 -1.73 15.64
N TYR A 24 8.62 -0.92 14.68
CA TYR A 24 9.14 0.42 14.99
C TYR A 24 8.09 1.27 15.70
N TRP A 25 6.87 1.35 15.17
CA TRP A 25 5.78 2.10 15.81
C TRP A 25 5.48 1.62 17.24
N LYS A 26 5.38 0.30 17.43
CA LYS A 26 5.11 -0.31 18.74
C LYS A 26 6.17 0.07 19.77
N THR A 27 7.44 0.05 19.37
CA THR A 27 8.58 0.34 20.26
C THR A 27 8.79 1.84 20.49
N HIS A 28 8.16 2.72 19.70
CA HIS A 28 8.33 4.18 19.76
C HIS A 28 7.00 4.90 20.08
N GLY A 29 6.22 4.33 21.00
CA GLY A 29 5.09 5.02 21.63
C GLY A 29 3.84 5.19 20.75
N VAL A 30 3.67 4.41 19.68
CA VAL A 30 2.44 4.38 18.89
C VAL A 30 1.56 3.22 19.33
N ARG A 31 0.28 3.49 19.59
CA ARG A 31 -0.68 2.47 20.04
C ARG A 31 -1.19 1.60 18.89
N GLU A 32 -1.18 0.30 19.12
CA GLU A 32 -1.75 -0.66 18.16
C GLU A 32 -3.25 -0.41 17.91
N GLY A 33 -3.75 -0.88 16.77
CA GLY A 33 -5.14 -0.66 16.34
C GLY A 33 -5.31 0.67 15.61
N ASN A 34 -5.98 1.64 16.25
CA ASN A 34 -6.43 2.87 15.58
C ASN A 34 -5.28 3.75 15.07
N GLU A 35 -4.19 3.89 15.83
CA GLU A 35 -3.07 4.74 15.38
C GLU A 35 -2.29 4.07 14.24
N PHE A 36 -2.16 2.73 14.26
CA PHE A 36 -1.58 1.97 13.15
C PHE A 36 -2.42 2.10 11.88
N ALA A 37 -3.76 2.02 12.02
CA ALA A 37 -4.68 2.22 10.90
C ALA A 37 -4.57 3.64 10.33
N LEU A 38 -4.45 4.66 11.20
CA LEU A 38 -4.25 6.03 10.80
C LEU A 38 -2.93 6.22 10.04
N LEU A 39 -1.81 5.76 10.59
CA LEU A 39 -0.49 5.88 9.93
C LEU A 39 -0.45 5.12 8.61
N THR A 40 -1.04 3.93 8.56
CA THR A 40 -1.19 3.16 7.31
C THR A 40 -1.96 3.97 6.27
N ASN A 41 -3.08 4.60 6.67
CA ASN A 41 -3.87 5.44 5.77
C ASN A 41 -3.08 6.68 5.31
N VAL A 42 -2.35 7.34 6.19
CA VAL A 42 -1.50 8.50 5.85
C VAL A 42 -0.48 8.11 4.77
N ILE A 43 0.27 7.04 4.99
CA ILE A 43 1.29 6.57 4.03
C ILE A 43 0.63 6.22 2.70
N HIS A 44 -0.46 5.44 2.76
CA HIS A 44 -1.18 4.95 1.58
C HIS A 44 -1.74 6.11 0.75
N GLN A 45 -2.37 7.08 1.41
CA GLN A 45 -2.92 8.27 0.77
C GLN A 45 -1.84 9.14 0.16
N GLU A 46 -0.69 9.27 0.78
CA GLU A 46 0.36 10.12 0.20
C GLU A 46 0.93 9.57 -1.10
N TRP A 47 1.14 8.25 -1.20
CA TRP A 47 1.69 7.69 -2.44
C TRP A 47 0.62 7.48 -3.52
N THR A 48 -0.61 7.08 -3.15
CA THR A 48 -1.69 6.81 -4.11
C THR A 48 -2.55 8.02 -4.46
N GLY A 49 -2.74 8.95 -3.53
CA GLY A 49 -3.81 9.95 -3.56
C GLY A 49 -5.16 9.47 -3.03
N LEU A 50 -5.27 8.22 -2.55
CA LEU A 50 -6.51 7.60 -2.06
C LEU A 50 -6.33 7.09 -0.63
N THR A 51 -7.37 7.17 0.20
CA THR A 51 -7.39 6.38 1.45
C THR A 51 -7.46 4.88 1.13
N VAL A 52 -7.14 4.01 2.09
CA VAL A 52 -7.28 2.55 1.90
C VAL A 52 -8.73 2.18 1.57
N GLY A 53 -9.71 2.86 2.17
CA GLY A 53 -11.14 2.68 1.89
C GLY A 53 -11.50 3.03 0.45
N GLN A 54 -11.12 4.22 -0.01
CA GLN A 54 -11.34 4.66 -1.39
C GLN A 54 -10.64 3.74 -2.41
N HIS A 55 -9.46 3.21 -2.08
CA HIS A 55 -8.77 2.28 -2.97
C HIS A 55 -9.49 0.92 -3.03
N LYS A 56 -10.05 0.44 -1.92
CA LYS A 56 -10.93 -0.74 -1.91
C LYS A 56 -12.18 -0.52 -2.77
N GLU A 57 -12.81 0.65 -2.67
CA GLU A 57 -13.97 1.04 -3.47
C GLU A 57 -13.63 1.07 -4.96
N LEU A 58 -12.50 1.70 -5.33
CA LEU A 58 -12.00 1.74 -6.70
C LEU A 58 -11.83 0.33 -7.29
N LYS A 59 -11.36 -0.62 -6.47
CA LYS A 59 -11.22 -2.03 -6.82
C LYS A 59 -12.47 -2.89 -6.56
N ARG A 60 -13.61 -2.30 -6.18
CA ARG A 60 -14.89 -3.00 -5.91
C ARG A 60 -14.77 -4.11 -4.86
N LEU A 61 -13.98 -3.86 -3.81
CA LEU A 61 -13.79 -4.75 -2.66
C LEU A 61 -14.75 -4.36 -1.54
N LYS A 62 -15.41 -5.34 -0.93
CA LYS A 62 -16.31 -5.15 0.22
C LYS A 62 -15.59 -5.54 1.51
N THR A 63 -15.20 -6.81 1.61
CA THR A 63 -14.57 -7.39 2.81
C THR A 63 -13.15 -7.86 2.54
N GLU A 64 -12.73 -7.88 1.27
CA GLU A 64 -11.46 -8.43 0.85
C GLU A 64 -10.27 -7.56 1.28
N ASN A 65 -9.12 -8.22 1.46
CA ASN A 65 -7.87 -7.53 1.76
C ASN A 65 -7.36 -6.78 0.51
N LEU A 66 -7.03 -5.50 0.63
CA LEU A 66 -6.62 -4.69 -0.52
C LEU A 66 -5.33 -5.22 -1.18
N ARG A 67 -4.32 -5.62 -0.41
CA ARG A 67 -3.02 -6.09 -0.95
C ARG A 67 -3.15 -7.39 -1.73
N ASP A 68 -4.18 -8.15 -1.42
CA ASP A 68 -4.50 -9.39 -2.12
C ASP A 68 -5.11 -9.17 -3.50
N HIS A 69 -5.52 -7.92 -3.78
CA HIS A 69 -6.09 -7.44 -5.02
C HIS A 69 -5.30 -6.28 -5.66
N MET A 70 -4.10 -6.00 -5.14
CA MET A 70 -3.17 -5.05 -5.73
C MET A 70 -2.38 -5.69 -6.86
N SER A 71 -2.11 -4.91 -7.91
CA SER A 71 -1.17 -5.25 -8.96
C SER A 71 0.26 -5.35 -8.41
N GLU A 72 1.15 -5.93 -9.21
CA GLU A 72 2.58 -5.97 -8.90
C GLU A 72 3.15 -4.57 -8.61
N ALA A 73 2.82 -3.58 -9.44
CA ALA A 73 3.29 -2.22 -9.25
C ALA A 73 2.78 -1.65 -7.90
N GLU A 74 1.50 -1.82 -7.59
CA GLU A 74 0.93 -1.33 -6.34
C GLU A 74 1.58 -1.96 -5.10
N LEU A 75 1.93 -3.26 -5.15
CA LEU A 75 2.66 -3.93 -4.08
C LEU A 75 4.08 -3.37 -3.91
N ILE A 76 4.79 -3.12 -5.02
CA ILE A 76 6.14 -2.53 -5.01
C ILE A 76 6.12 -1.12 -4.42
N PHE A 77 5.19 -0.26 -4.88
CA PHE A 77 5.08 1.10 -4.37
C PHE A 77 4.62 1.15 -2.91
N THR A 78 3.76 0.23 -2.48
CA THR A 78 3.41 0.06 -1.07
C THR A 78 4.65 -0.26 -0.24
N ALA A 79 5.45 -1.24 -0.67
CA ALA A 79 6.68 -1.62 0.04
C ALA A 79 7.69 -0.45 0.10
N LEU A 80 7.86 0.29 -1.01
CA LEU A 80 8.70 1.48 -1.05
C LEU A 80 8.22 2.54 -0.05
N ALA A 81 6.92 2.84 -0.01
CA ALA A 81 6.36 3.83 0.91
C ALA A 81 6.57 3.43 2.39
N GLU A 82 6.33 2.16 2.72
CA GLU A 82 6.50 1.62 4.07
C GLU A 82 7.98 1.59 4.49
N TYR A 83 8.85 1.12 3.60
CA TYR A 83 10.29 1.10 3.82
C TYR A 83 10.83 2.51 4.05
N SER A 84 10.54 3.45 3.14
CA SER A 84 10.97 4.85 3.25
C SER A 84 10.46 5.50 4.52
N THR A 85 9.19 5.26 4.89
CA THR A 85 8.63 5.77 6.15
C THR A 85 9.44 5.30 7.35
N ARG A 86 9.73 4.00 7.45
CA ARG A 86 10.51 3.44 8.56
C ARG A 86 11.92 4.02 8.61
N GLN A 87 12.60 4.12 7.47
CA GLN A 87 13.96 4.70 7.41
C GLN A 87 13.95 6.15 7.91
N ILE A 88 13.00 6.96 7.44
CA ILE A 88 12.85 8.35 7.86
C ILE A 88 12.51 8.43 9.35
N ALA A 89 11.61 7.58 9.84
CA ALA A 89 11.24 7.54 11.24
C ALA A 89 12.46 7.22 12.14
N GLN A 90 13.28 6.24 11.74
CA GLN A 90 14.52 5.88 12.42
C GLN A 90 15.55 7.03 12.41
N THR A 91 15.74 7.69 11.26
CA THR A 91 16.64 8.85 11.14
C THR A 91 16.17 10.03 12.01
N ASP A 92 14.88 10.35 11.98
CA ASP A 92 14.29 11.45 12.73
C ASP A 92 14.05 11.11 14.21
N LYS A 93 14.32 9.86 14.63
CA LYS A 93 13.97 9.31 15.96
C LYS A 93 12.53 9.64 16.33
N ALA A 94 11.61 9.25 15.45
CA ALA A 94 10.20 9.62 15.53
C ALA A 94 9.48 8.89 16.68
N GLU A 95 9.27 9.60 17.78
CA GLU A 95 8.50 9.16 18.94
C GLU A 95 7.03 9.58 18.89
N GLY A 96 6.14 8.65 19.20
CA GLY A 96 4.70 8.84 19.28
C GLY A 96 4.02 9.10 17.94
N LEU A 97 2.69 9.20 17.98
CA LEU A 97 1.87 9.38 16.79
C LEU A 97 2.21 10.63 15.96
N PRO A 98 2.36 11.84 16.54
CA PRO A 98 2.55 13.06 15.75
C PRO A 98 3.81 13.04 14.88
N LYS A 99 4.94 12.57 15.42
CA LYS A 99 6.20 12.47 14.65
C LYS A 99 6.12 11.37 13.60
N ASN A 100 5.46 10.25 13.91
CA ASN A 100 5.27 9.17 12.95
C ASN A 100 4.30 9.54 11.82
N ILE A 101 3.34 10.45 12.02
CA ILE A 101 2.54 11.03 10.94
C ILE A 101 3.45 11.81 9.98
N VAL A 102 4.38 12.63 10.50
CA VAL A 102 5.33 13.38 9.67
C VAL A 102 6.23 12.42 8.89
N ALA A 103 6.78 11.40 9.54
CA ALA A 103 7.58 10.37 8.87
C ALA A 103 6.78 9.64 7.79
N GLY A 104 5.52 9.27 8.08
CA GLY A 104 4.61 8.64 7.13
C GLY A 104 4.31 9.51 5.91
N LYS A 105 4.14 10.82 6.10
CA LYS A 105 3.98 11.75 4.98
C LYS A 105 5.21 11.84 4.11
N LYS A 106 6.39 11.99 4.73
CA LYS A 106 7.67 12.05 4.00
C LYS A 106 7.94 10.75 3.23
N GLY A 107 7.74 9.59 3.87
CA GLY A 107 7.94 8.28 3.26
C GLY A 107 6.95 7.98 2.13
N GLY A 108 5.67 8.29 2.33
CA GLY A 108 4.67 8.22 1.26
C GLY A 108 5.00 9.14 0.09
N ASN A 109 5.53 10.34 0.34
CA ASN A 109 5.95 11.26 -0.71
C ASN A 109 7.13 10.75 -1.56
N VAL A 110 8.06 9.99 -0.97
CA VAL A 110 9.14 9.33 -1.72
C VAL A 110 8.54 8.36 -2.75
N ALA A 111 7.64 7.49 -2.31
CA ALA A 111 6.95 6.57 -3.21
C ALA A 111 6.07 7.31 -4.24
N LYS A 112 5.42 8.41 -3.85
CA LYS A 112 4.65 9.27 -4.77
C LYS A 112 5.52 9.79 -5.91
N LYS A 113 6.70 10.33 -5.60
CA LYS A 113 7.63 10.87 -6.61
C LYS A 113 8.08 9.78 -7.57
N ALA A 114 8.51 8.64 -7.04
CA ALA A 114 8.89 7.49 -7.86
C ALA A 114 7.73 6.99 -8.74
N ARG A 115 6.50 6.97 -8.21
CA ARG A 115 5.30 6.60 -8.97
C ARG A 115 5.08 7.56 -10.13
N LEU A 116 5.08 8.87 -9.86
CA LEU A 116 4.82 9.88 -10.87
C LEU A 116 5.89 9.89 -11.97
N ASP A 117 7.16 9.71 -11.63
CA ASP A 117 8.24 9.59 -12.62
C ASP A 117 8.03 8.34 -13.51
N LEU A 118 7.70 7.20 -12.91
CA LEU A 118 7.39 5.97 -13.67
C LEU A 118 6.18 6.15 -14.60
N GLU A 119 5.08 6.71 -14.08
CA GLU A 119 3.86 6.96 -14.86
C GLU A 119 4.14 7.92 -16.03
N THR A 120 4.98 8.94 -15.80
CA THR A 120 5.35 9.92 -16.83
C THR A 120 6.17 9.28 -17.95
N ARG A 121 7.12 8.40 -17.61
CA ARG A 121 7.99 7.73 -18.60
C ARG A 121 7.28 6.63 -19.38
N THR A 122 6.31 5.95 -18.77
CA THR A 122 5.66 4.77 -19.35
C THR A 122 4.30 5.08 -19.95
N GLY A 123 3.64 6.17 -19.54
CA GLY A 123 2.26 6.47 -19.90
C GLY A 123 1.22 5.57 -19.21
N VAL A 124 1.63 4.66 -18.33
CA VAL A 124 0.77 3.69 -17.66
C VAL A 124 0.57 4.08 -16.20
N LYS A 125 -0.69 4.09 -15.75
CA LYS A 125 -1.04 4.35 -14.34
C LYS A 125 -0.70 3.17 -13.44
N VAL A 126 -0.12 3.47 -12.27
CA VAL A 126 0.20 2.45 -11.25
C VAL A 126 -1.03 2.10 -10.43
N VAL A 127 -1.81 3.11 -10.02
CA VAL A 127 -3.04 2.90 -9.23
C VAL A 127 -4.19 2.69 -10.20
N THR A 128 -4.80 1.50 -10.20
CA THR A 128 -5.88 1.14 -11.13
C THR A 128 -7.05 0.47 -10.41
N GLY A 129 -8.23 0.48 -11.05
CA GLY A 129 -9.40 -0.26 -10.57
C GLY A 129 -9.36 -1.76 -10.84
N ASP A 130 -8.31 -2.26 -11.50
CA ASP A 130 -8.18 -3.68 -11.83
C ASP A 130 -8.03 -4.51 -10.57
N ASN A 131 -8.64 -5.70 -10.57
CA ASN A 131 -8.60 -6.63 -9.45
C ASN A 131 -8.57 -8.09 -9.96
N PHE A 132 -8.24 -9.03 -9.09
CA PHE A 132 -8.23 -10.47 -9.40
C PHE A 132 -9.60 -11.15 -9.25
N LYS A 133 -10.72 -10.42 -9.22
CA LYS A 133 -12.04 -11.07 -9.24
C LYS A 133 -12.27 -11.68 -10.62
N PRO A 134 -12.82 -12.90 -10.72
CA PRO A 134 -13.26 -13.44 -12.00
C PRO A 134 -14.23 -12.43 -12.63
N ALA A 135 -13.99 -12.06 -13.89
CA ALA A 135 -14.99 -11.32 -14.65
C ALA A 135 -16.31 -12.10 -14.56
N LEU A 136 -17.38 -11.45 -14.11
CA LEU A 136 -18.72 -12.04 -14.18
C LEU A 136 -18.92 -12.42 -15.64
N LYS A 137 -19.01 -13.72 -15.92
CA LYS A 137 -19.39 -14.20 -17.25
C LYS A 137 -20.77 -13.60 -17.53
N GLY A 138 -20.82 -12.58 -18.39
CA GLY A 138 -22.08 -12.06 -18.91
C GLY A 138 -22.88 -13.20 -19.52
N PRO A 139 -24.23 -13.12 -19.55
CA PRO A 139 -25.05 -14.20 -20.06
C PRO A 139 -24.59 -14.54 -21.48
N ARG A 140 -24.27 -15.82 -21.69
CA ARG A 140 -24.03 -16.36 -23.03
C ARG A 140 -25.27 -16.03 -23.86
N LYS A 141 -25.13 -15.17 -24.88
CA LYS A 141 -26.15 -15.06 -25.92
C LYS A 141 -26.25 -16.44 -26.57
N SER A 142 -27.33 -17.17 -26.28
CA SER A 142 -27.72 -18.33 -27.07
C SER A 142 -27.98 -17.85 -28.49
N ARG A 143 -27.23 -18.41 -29.43
CA ARG A 143 -27.60 -18.40 -30.86
C ARG A 143 -28.80 -19.30 -31.07
#